data_AF-A0A930K3C0-F1
#
_entry.id   AF-A0A930K3C0-F1
#
_cell.length_a   1.000
_cell.length_b   1.000
_cell.length_c   1.000
_cell.angle_alpha   90.00
_cell.angle_beta   90.00
_cell.angle_gamma   90.00
#
_symmetry.space_group_name_H-M   'P 1'
#
loop_
_entity.id
_entity.type
_entity.pdbx_description
1 polymer ?
#
loop_
_entity_poly.entity_id
_entity_poly.type
_entity_poly.pdbx_seq_one_letter_code
_entity_poly.pdbx_strand_id
1 'polypeptide(L)' 'MDDQYKIPYLNAVIRTFGNRFNLTVQQSFRYLYNFKGIQFLLEYYDVEHTLSIDDTVDVLIKVCQKNGGELA' A
#
# COMPACT_ATOMS: atom_id res chain seq x y z
N MET A 1 -12.61 -18.32 -3.32
CA MET A 1 -11.44 -18.83 -2.56
C MET A 1 -10.25 -17.87 -2.75
N ASP A 2 -10.52 -16.60 -3.04
CA ASP A 2 -9.54 -15.64 -3.56
C ASP A 2 -8.99 -14.70 -2.49
N ASP A 3 -9.55 -14.76 -1.28
CA ASP A 3 -9.16 -13.88 -0.17
C ASP A 3 -7.99 -14.41 0.67
N GLN A 4 -7.58 -15.68 0.48
CA GLN A 4 -6.53 -16.31 1.29
C GLN A 4 -5.20 -15.54 1.22
N TYR A 5 -4.90 -14.94 0.07
CA TYR A 5 -3.65 -14.21 -0.17
C TYR A 5 -3.77 -12.70 -0.05
N LYS A 6 -4.98 -12.15 0.11
CA LYS A 6 -5.20 -10.71 0.27
C LYS A 6 -4.49 -10.15 1.49
N ILE A 7 -4.70 -10.76 2.66
CA ILE A 7 -4.10 -10.29 3.92
C ILE A 7 -2.56 -10.39 3.88
N PRO A 8 -1.95 -11.53 3.47
CA PRO A 8 -0.50 -11.62 3.30
C PRO A 8 0.06 -10.59 2.31
N TYR A 9 -0.60 -10.40 1.17
CA TYR A 9 -0.20 -9.42 0.16
C TYR A 9 -0.24 -7.99 0.70
N LEU A 10 -1.35 -7.56 1.31
CA LEU A 10 -1.47 -6.23 1.91
C LEU A 10 -0.37 -6.00 2.95
N ASN A 11 -0.11 -6.98 3.81
CA ASN A 11 0.95 -6.89 4.83
C ASN A 11 2.34 -6.76 4.19
N ALA A 12 2.61 -7.49 3.09
CA ALA A 12 3.86 -7.37 2.36
C ALA A 12 4.04 -5.97 1.77
N VAL A 13 3.01 -5.42 1.11
CA VAL A 13 3.03 -4.06 0.54
C VAL A 13 3.25 -3.00 1.63
N ILE A 14 2.54 -3.09 2.76
CA ILE A 14 2.69 -2.13 3.88
C ILE A 14 4.12 -2.16 4.45
N ARG A 15 4.73 -3.35 4.55
CA ARG A 15 6.10 -3.50 5.04
C ARG A 15 7.12 -2.94 4.05
N THR A 16 6.97 -3.23 2.76
CA THR A 16 7.86 -2.68 1.73
C THR A 16 7.75 -1.15 1.67
N PHE A 17 6.53 -0.61 1.75
CA PHE A 17 6.31 0.83 1.88
C PHE A 17 7.04 1.40 3.10
N GLY A 18 6.91 0.77 4.26
CA GLY A 18 7.59 1.20 5.47
C GLY A 18 9.10 1.18 5.37
N ASN A 19 9.67 0.12 4.79
CA ASN A 19 11.11 0.03 4.53
C ASN A 19 11.61 1.15 3.61
N ARG A 20 10.82 1.56 2.61
CA ARG A 20 11.19 2.60 1.66
C ARG A 20 11.26 4.00 2.28
N PHE A 21 10.41 4.28 3.25
CA PHE A 21 10.31 5.59 3.92
C PHE A 21 10.82 5.58 5.37
N ASN A 22 11.54 4.52 5.78
CA ASN A 22 11.99 4.31 7.17
C ASN A 22 10.87 4.46 8.21
N LEU A 23 9.67 3.98 7.89
CA LEU A 23 8.51 3.99 8.76
C LEU A 23 8.30 2.62 9.42
N THR A 24 7.82 2.64 10.66
CA THR A 24 7.29 1.42 11.27
C THR A 24 6.06 0.92 10.49
N VAL A 25 5.74 -0.37 10.61
CA VAL A 25 4.53 -0.95 9.98
C VAL A 25 3.27 -0.19 10.40
N GLN A 26 3.19 0.24 11.67
CA GLN A 26 2.05 1.01 12.18
C GLN A 26 1.95 2.40 11.55
N GLN A 27 3.07 3.13 11.42
CA GLN A 27 3.10 4.43 10.74
C GLN A 27 2.74 4.29 9.26
N SER A 28 3.26 3.25 8.60
CA SER A 28 2.98 2.94 7.19
C SER A 28 1.50 2.66 6.97
N PHE A 29 0.91 1.79 7.79
CA PHE A 29 -0.52 1.51 7.73
C PHE A 29 -1.34 2.78 7.97
N ARG A 30 -1.01 3.57 8.99
CA ARG A 30 -1.75 4.81 9.31
C ARG A 30 -1.67 5.82 8.17
N TYR A 31 -0.51 6.01 7.55
CA TYR A 31 -0.34 6.86 6.38
C TYR A 31 -1.20 6.36 5.21
N LEU A 32 -1.03 5.10 4.80
CA LEU A 32 -1.77 4.50 3.69
C LEU A 32 -3.28 4.51 3.95
N TYR A 33 -3.72 4.34 5.19
CA TYR A 33 -5.14 4.39 5.54
C TYR A 33 -5.70 5.82 5.41
N ASN A 34 -5.00 6.82 5.96
CA ASN A 34 -5.45 8.21 5.96
C ASN A 34 -5.51 8.80 4.55
N PHE A 35 -4.62 8.38 3.65
CA PHE A 35 -4.51 8.91 2.29
C PHE A 35 -4.97 7.91 1.22
N LYS A 36 -5.98 7.09 1.54
CA LYS A 36 -6.71 6.16 0.65
C LYS A 36 -5.89 5.04 -0.02
N GLY A 37 -4.63 4.85 0.35
CA GLY A 37 -3.79 3.74 -0.12
C GLY A 37 -4.33 2.36 0.26
N ILE A 38 -4.82 2.17 1.50
CA ILE A 38 -5.42 0.87 1.90
C ILE A 38 -6.72 0.61 1.13
N GLN A 39 -7.57 1.63 0.95
CA GLN A 39 -8.78 1.51 0.15
C GLN A 39 -8.45 1.10 -1.29
N PHE A 40 -7.45 1.75 -1.89
CA PHE A 40 -6.97 1.41 -3.22
C PHE A 40 -6.50 -0.05 -3.33
N LEU A 41 -5.70 -0.56 -2.38
CA LEU A 41 -5.25 -1.95 -2.39
C LEU A 41 -6.40 -2.96 -2.30
N LEU A 42 -7.47 -2.63 -1.58
CA LEU A 42 -8.65 -3.49 -1.47
C LEU A 42 -9.50 -3.47 -2.74
N GLU A 43 -9.69 -2.29 -3.33
CA GLU A 43 -10.50 -2.10 -4.54
C GLU A 43 -9.82 -2.66 -5.80
N TYR A 44 -8.50 -2.52 -5.91
CA TYR A 44 -7.72 -2.93 -7.07
C TYR A 44 -6.85 -4.17 -6.82
N TYR A 45 -7.17 -4.97 -5.79
CA TYR A 45 -6.40 -6.17 -5.44
C TYR A 45 -6.16 -7.08 -6.65
N ASP A 46 -7.22 -7.38 -7.43
CA ASP A 46 -7.17 -8.31 -8.56
C ASP A 46 -6.18 -7.87 -9.66
N VAL A 47 -5.81 -6.59 -9.69
CA VAL A 47 -4.80 -6.03 -10.60
C VAL A 47 -3.45 -5.97 -9.91
N GLU A 48 -3.36 -5.30 -8.77
CA GLU A 48 -2.10 -4.98 -8.10
C GLU A 48 -1.34 -6.25 -7.65
N HIS A 49 -2.03 -7.32 -7.26
CA HIS A 49 -1.38 -8.57 -6.83
C HIS A 49 -0.64 -9.29 -7.98
N THR A 50 -0.89 -8.91 -9.23
CA THR A 50 -0.19 -9.44 -10.41
C THR A 50 1.08 -8.66 -10.75
N LEU A 51 1.27 -7.50 -10.12
CA LEU A 51 2.43 -6.63 -10.30
C LEU A 51 3.52 -6.94 -9.27
N SER A 52 4.70 -6.35 -9.47
CA SER A 52 5.73 -6.37 -8.43
C SER A 52 5.30 -5.50 -7.24
N ILE A 53 5.72 -5.85 -6.03
CA ILE A 53 5.39 -5.05 -4.84
C ILE A 53 5.95 -3.63 -4.95
N ASP A 54 7.11 -3.45 -5.58
CA ASP A 54 7.73 -2.14 -5.76
C ASP A 54 6.90 -1.25 -6.69
N ASP A 55 6.33 -1.82 -7.77
CA ASP A 55 5.41 -1.09 -8.67
C ASP A 55 4.15 -0.66 -7.92
N THR A 56 3.56 -1.55 -7.12
CA THR A 56 2.40 -1.23 -6.27
C THR A 56 2.73 -0.09 -5.31
N VAL A 57 3.92 -0.10 -4.69
CA VAL A 57 4.36 0.98 -3.79
C VAL A 57 4.48 2.31 -4.54
N ASP A 58 5.01 2.33 -5.77
CA ASP A 58 5.06 3.54 -6.61
C ASP A 58 3.67 4.08 -6.94
N VAL A 59 2.70 3.19 -7.22
CA VAL A 59 1.30 3.57 -7.42
C VAL A 59 0.71 4.16 -6.14
N LEU A 60 0.96 3.53 -4.98
CA LEU A 60 0.47 4.00 -3.69
C LEU A 60 0.99 5.39 -3.33
N ILE A 61 2.26 5.70 -3.62
CA ILE A 61 2.81 7.05 -3.42
C ILE A 61 1.97 8.07 -4.20
N LYS A 62 1.68 7.80 -5.47
CA LYS A 62 0.86 8.68 -6.32
C LYS A 62 -0.59 8.79 -5.83
N VAL A 63 -1.19 7.67 -5.40
CA VAL A 63 -2.55 7.66 -4.83
C VAL A 63 -2.60 8.50 -3.57
N CYS A 64 -1.65 8.32 -2.64
CA CYS A 64 -1.60 9.06 -1.40
C CYS A 64 -1.35 10.55 -1.64
N GLN A 65 -0.42 10.92 -2.52
CA GLN A 65 -0.17 12.31 -2.93
C GLN A 65 -1.42 12.99 -3.49
N LYS A 66 -2.17 12.32 -4.36
CA LYS A 66 -3.45 12.83 -4.89
C LYS A 66 -4.53 13.03 -3.83
N ASN A 67 -4.40 12.37 -2.67
CA ASN A 67 -5.32 12.48 -1.54
C ASN A 67 -4.75 13.35 -0.40
N GLY A 68 -3.73 14.18 -0.66
CA GLY A 68 -3.15 15.11 0.32
C GLY A 68 -2.09 14.50 1.22
N GLY A 69 -1.59 13.31 0.90
CA GLY A 69 -0.50 12.66 1.61
C GLY A 69 0.85 13.26 1.21
N GLU A 70 1.60 13.71 2.20
CA GLU A 70 2.95 14.24 2.01
C GLU A 70 3.94 13.32 2.72
N LEU A 71 4.86 12.73 1.95
CA LEU A 71 6.04 12.06 2.46
C LEU A 71 7.25 12.75 1.84
N ALA A 72 8.20 13.11 2.71
CA ALA A 72 9.46 13.74 2.35
C ALA A 72 10.45 12.70 1.79
#